data_AF-K1TNQ3-F1
#
_entry.id   AF-K1TNQ3-F1
#
_cell.length_a   1.000
_cell.length_b   1.000
_cell.length_c   1.000
_cell.angle_alpha   90.00
_cell.angle_beta   90.00
_cell.angle_gamma   90.00
#
_symmetry.space_group_name_H-M   'P 1'
#
loop_
_entity.id
_entity.type
_entity.pdbx_description
1 polymer ?
#
loop_
_entity_poly.entity_id
_entity_poly.type
_entity_poly.pdbx_seq_one_letter_code
_entity_poly.pdbx_strand_id
1 'polypeptide(L)'
;MESISGGCDCDTHQRRMRTKLISLAMQGFDRVIIEPSGIFDVDEFFDILHDEPLDKWYRMGNVIAIVDAKQEQQLSPQSAYLLASETANAGMVVLSRSQLATPAEMDSTVNYLNHALE
;
A
#
# COMPACT_ATOMS: atom_id res chain seq x y z
N MET A 1 -14.70 -11.20 -2.16
CA MET A 1 -13.41 -10.57 -2.49
C MET A 1 -13.51 -10.11 -3.93
N GLU A 2 -13.13 -8.88 -4.19
CA GLU A 2 -13.22 -8.26 -5.51
C GLU A 2 -11.81 -7.90 -5.98
N SER A 3 -11.49 -8.16 -7.25
CA SER A 3 -10.14 -7.95 -7.79
C SER A 3 -10.16 -6.98 -8.96
N ILE A 4 -9.19 -6.08 -9.02
CA ILE A 4 -8.92 -5.21 -10.16
C ILE A 4 -7.65 -5.72 -10.83
N SER A 5 -7.71 -6.00 -12.14
CA SER A 5 -6.53 -6.43 -12.89
C SER A 5 -5.61 -5.23 -13.15
N GLY A 6 -4.34 -5.35 -12.75
CA GLY A 6 -3.28 -4.34 -12.90
C GLY A 6 -2.43 -4.44 -14.17
N GLY A 7 -2.64 -5.44 -15.03
CA GLY A 7 -1.79 -5.68 -16.22
C GLY A 7 -2.06 -4.77 -17.42
N CYS A 8 -2.58 -3.56 -17.22
CA CYS A 8 -2.94 -2.61 -18.29
C CYS A 8 -2.18 -1.28 -18.08
N ASP A 9 -2.22 -0.39 -19.06
CA ASP A 9 -1.79 1.01 -18.88
C ASP A 9 -2.45 1.68 -17.66
N CYS A 10 -1.75 2.68 -17.10
CA CYS A 10 -2.16 3.43 -15.91
C CYS A 10 -3.60 3.96 -16.04
N ASP A 11 -3.94 4.63 -17.15
CA ASP A 11 -5.30 5.15 -17.40
C ASP A 11 -6.39 4.08 -17.27
N THR A 12 -6.14 2.89 -17.83
CA THR A 12 -7.09 1.77 -17.74
C THR A 12 -7.18 1.22 -16.31
N HIS A 13 -6.08 1.19 -15.57
CA HIS A 13 -6.07 0.79 -14.17
C HIS A 13 -6.90 1.76 -13.31
N GLN A 14 -6.63 3.07 -13.40
CA GLN A 14 -7.34 4.12 -12.68
C GLN A 14 -8.85 4.08 -12.93
N ARG A 15 -9.27 3.96 -14.20
CA ARG A 15 -10.70 3.90 -14.58
C ARG A 15 -11.40 2.69 -13.98
N ARG A 16 -10.75 1.53 -13.98
CA ARG A 16 -11.30 0.30 -13.38
C ARG A 16 -11.43 0.43 -11.88
N MET A 17 -10.41 0.98 -11.23
CA MET A 17 -10.43 1.20 -9.79
C MET A 17 -11.54 2.18 -9.39
N ARG A 18 -11.67 3.31 -10.08
CA ARG A 18 -12.74 4.29 -9.85
C ARG A 18 -14.13 3.67 -10.00
N THR A 19 -14.37 2.96 -11.10
CA THR A 19 -15.65 2.29 -11.35
C THR A 19 -15.98 1.29 -10.24
N LYS A 20 -14.96 0.59 -9.73
CA LYS A 20 -15.14 -0.38 -8.67
C LYS A 20 -15.47 0.28 -7.32
N LEU A 21 -14.77 1.35 -6.97
CA LEU A 21 -15.05 2.13 -5.76
C LEU A 21 -16.46 2.71 -5.80
N ILE A 22 -16.89 3.29 -6.93
CA ILE A 22 -18.28 3.76 -7.09
C ILE A 22 -19.28 2.63 -6.82
N SER A 23 -19.06 1.45 -7.40
CA SER A 23 -19.94 0.30 -7.19
C SER A 23 -19.98 -0.18 -5.73
N LEU A 24 -18.84 -0.14 -5.02
CA LEU A 24 -18.77 -0.50 -3.60
C LEU A 24 -19.48 0.52 -2.72
N ALA A 25 -19.29 1.82 -2.98
CA ALA A 25 -20.01 2.87 -2.26
C ALA A 25 -21.52 2.76 -2.45
N MET A 26 -21.98 2.48 -3.67
CA MET A 26 -23.41 2.27 -3.97
C MET A 26 -24.02 1.07 -3.26
N GLN A 27 -23.20 0.06 -2.90
CA GLN A 27 -23.65 -1.09 -2.11
C GLN A 27 -23.83 -0.77 -0.61
N GLY A 28 -23.41 0.43 -0.17
CA GLY A 28 -23.60 0.89 1.20
C GLY A 28 -22.62 0.30 2.22
N PHE A 29 -21.42 -0.11 1.79
CA PHE A 29 -20.36 -0.52 2.72
C PHE A 29 -19.82 0.66 3.52
N ASP A 30 -19.65 0.49 4.83
CA ASP A 30 -19.08 1.52 5.70
C ASP A 30 -17.56 1.67 5.55
N ARG A 31 -16.86 0.58 5.16
CA ARG A 31 -15.41 0.53 5.01
C ARG A 31 -15.00 -0.37 3.86
N VAL A 32 -13.93 0.02 3.18
CA VAL A 32 -13.28 -0.76 2.14
C VAL A 32 -11.81 -0.96 2.55
N ILE A 33 -11.34 -2.20 2.45
CA ILE A 33 -9.92 -2.55 2.61
C ILE A 33 -9.40 -2.88 1.22
N ILE A 34 -8.27 -2.25 0.86
CA ILE A 34 -7.64 -2.42 -0.44
C ILE A 34 -6.27 -3.05 -0.21
N GLU A 35 -6.03 -4.16 -0.89
CA GLU A 35 -4.73 -4.81 -0.97
C GLU A 35 -4.13 -4.45 -2.34
N PRO A 36 -3.16 -3.52 -2.39
CA PRO A 36 -2.46 -3.21 -3.63
C PRO A 36 -1.50 -4.35 -3.99
N SER A 37 -1.14 -4.47 -5.27
CA SER A 37 -0.03 -5.34 -5.68
C SER A 37 1.30 -4.78 -5.14
N GLY A 38 2.30 -5.61 -4.82
CA GLY A 38 3.60 -5.15 -4.30
C GLY A 38 4.51 -4.37 -5.26
N ILE A 39 3.95 -3.81 -6.35
CA ILE A 39 4.60 -2.86 -7.27
C ILE A 39 3.70 -1.64 -7.53
N PHE A 40 2.65 -1.49 -6.73
CA PHE A 40 1.62 -0.50 -6.91
C PHE A 40 2.10 0.85 -6.38
N ASP A 41 1.88 1.90 -7.16
CA ASP A 41 2.19 3.25 -6.71
C ASP A 41 1.06 3.77 -5.81
N VAL A 42 1.36 3.96 -4.53
CA VAL A 42 0.38 4.45 -3.55
C VAL A 42 -0.10 5.85 -3.91
N ASP A 43 0.73 6.67 -4.56
CA ASP A 43 0.38 8.02 -4.98
C ASP A 43 -0.71 8.01 -6.05
N GLU A 44 -0.68 7.05 -6.98
CA GLU A 44 -1.74 6.85 -7.99
C GLU A 44 -3.10 6.60 -7.34
N PHE A 45 -3.12 5.86 -6.22
CA PHE A 45 -4.36 5.63 -5.48
C PHE A 45 -4.90 6.90 -4.83
N PHE A 46 -4.02 7.72 -4.26
CA PHE A 46 -4.44 8.99 -3.69
C PHE A 46 -5.03 9.90 -4.75
N ASP A 47 -4.44 9.98 -5.94
CA ASP A 47 -4.99 10.78 -7.05
C ASP A 47 -6.43 10.34 -7.40
N ILE A 48 -6.68 9.03 -7.50
CA ILE A 48 -8.02 8.48 -7.79
C ILE A 48 -9.04 8.91 -6.72
N LEU A 49 -8.64 8.95 -5.44
CA LEU A 49 -9.55 9.32 -4.36
C LEU A 49 -9.86 10.82 -4.29
N HIS A 50 -9.03 11.67 -4.89
CA HIS A 50 -9.29 13.12 -4.97
C HIS A 50 -10.25 13.49 -6.12
N ASP A 51 -10.57 12.54 -7.00
CA ASP A 51 -11.47 12.76 -8.12
C ASP A 51 -12.97 12.62 -7.73
N GLU A 52 -13.82 13.50 -8.26
CA GLU A 52 -15.27 13.40 -8.07
C GLU A 52 -15.86 12.12 -8.70
N PRO A 53 -16.76 11.36 -8.06
CA PRO A 53 -17.41 11.64 -6.78
C PRO A 53 -16.72 10.99 -5.57
N LEU A 54 -15.55 10.35 -5.77
CA LEU A 54 -14.89 9.57 -4.75
C LEU A 54 -14.42 10.43 -3.58
N ASP A 55 -13.98 11.65 -3.87
CA ASP A 55 -13.61 12.70 -2.90
C ASP A 55 -14.67 12.95 -1.82
N LYS A 56 -15.96 12.81 -2.18
CA LYS A 56 -17.11 13.01 -1.30
C LYS A 56 -17.59 11.73 -0.64
N TRP A 57 -17.28 10.58 -1.23
CA TRP A 57 -17.81 9.29 -0.80
C TRP A 57 -16.82 8.54 0.09
N TYR A 58 -15.54 8.80 -0.07
CA TYR A 58 -14.46 8.13 0.64
C TYR A 58 -13.64 9.11 1.45
N ARG A 59 -13.15 8.62 2.59
CA ARG A 59 -12.13 9.28 3.38
C ARG A 59 -11.02 8.27 3.64
N MET A 60 -9.77 8.69 3.41
CA MET A 60 -8.62 7.86 3.74
C MET A 60 -8.58 7.58 5.24
N GLY A 61 -8.49 6.29 5.58
CA GLY A 61 -8.44 5.81 6.95
C GLY A 61 -7.00 5.69 7.43
N ASN A 62 -6.36 4.57 7.09
CA ASN A 62 -4.96 4.32 7.41
C ASN A 62 -4.30 3.55 6.26
N VAL A 63 -3.02 3.80 6.03
CA VAL A 63 -2.17 2.99 5.17
C VAL A 63 -1.31 2.12 6.10
N ILE A 64 -1.38 0.80 5.89
CA ILE A 64 -0.67 -0.18 6.72
C ILE A 64 0.31 -0.91 5.82
N ALA A 65 1.61 -0.68 6.03
CA ALA A 65 2.65 -1.41 5.32
C ALA A 65 2.94 -2.72 6.05
N ILE A 66 2.96 -3.84 5.31
CA ILE A 66 3.31 -5.16 5.85
C ILE A 66 4.71 -5.49 5.35
N VAL A 67 5.67 -5.56 6.26
CA VAL A 67 7.09 -5.80 5.94
C VAL A 67 7.52 -7.14 6.53
N ASP A 68 8.34 -7.92 5.84
CA ASP A 68 8.88 -9.17 6.41
C ASP A 68 9.82 -8.82 7.58
N ALA A 69 9.64 -9.46 8.74
CA ALA A 69 10.51 -9.29 9.90
C ALA A 69 11.98 -9.68 9.64
N LYS A 70 12.23 -10.39 8.53
CA LYS A 70 13.55 -10.77 8.05
C LYS A 70 13.91 -10.07 6.73
N GLN A 71 13.35 -8.88 6.49
CA GLN A 71 13.59 -8.12 5.27
C GLN A 71 15.08 -8.03 4.96
N GLU A 72 15.45 -8.44 3.75
CA GLU A 72 16.83 -8.35 3.29
C GLU A 72 17.25 -6.88 3.18
N GLN A 73 18.39 -6.53 3.75
CA GLN A 73 18.88 -5.14 3.75
C GLN A 73 19.59 -4.77 2.45
N GLN A 74 20.01 -5.76 1.67
CA GLN A 74 20.64 -5.57 0.37
C GLN A 74 19.59 -5.65 -0.75
N LEU A 75 18.71 -4.65 -0.76
CA LEU A 75 17.74 -4.50 -1.84
C LEU A 75 18.38 -3.88 -3.08
N SER A 76 17.86 -4.25 -4.25
CA SER A 76 18.12 -3.47 -5.47
C SER A 76 17.63 -2.02 -5.26
N PRO A 77 18.23 -1.01 -5.93
CA PRO A 77 17.77 0.37 -5.82
C PRO A 77 16.27 0.54 -6.09
N GLN A 78 15.73 -0.23 -7.04
CA GLN A 78 14.30 -0.21 -7.38
C GLN A 78 13.44 -0.79 -6.25
N SER A 79 13.86 -1.92 -5.67
CA SER A 79 13.14 -2.54 -4.54
C SER A 79 13.22 -1.68 -3.28
N ALA A 80 14.35 -1.02 -3.03
CA ALA A 80 14.51 -0.08 -1.93
C ALA A 80 13.59 1.13 -2.11
N TYR A 81 13.51 1.68 -3.32
CA TYR A 81 12.59 2.78 -3.64
C TYR A 81 11.12 2.40 -3.41
N LEU A 82 10.69 1.22 -3.89
CA LEU A 82 9.32 0.74 -3.68
C LEU A 82 9.00 0.58 -2.19
N LEU A 83 9.88 -0.07 -1.44
CA LEU A 83 9.71 -0.24 0.00
C LEU A 83 9.62 1.10 0.73
N ALA A 84 10.48 2.06 0.37
CA ALA A 84 10.45 3.40 0.95
C ALA A 84 9.15 4.13 0.61
N SER A 85 8.70 4.09 -0.64
CA SER A 85 7.43 4.72 -1.07
C SER A 85 6.21 4.12 -0.34
N GLU A 86 6.13 2.79 -0.27
CA GLU A 86 5.04 2.09 0.42
C GLU A 86 5.03 2.37 1.94
N THR A 87 6.21 2.51 2.56
CA THR A 87 6.33 2.74 4.01
C THR A 87 6.28 4.22 4.40
N ALA A 88 6.67 5.15 3.53
CA ALA A 88 6.62 6.59 3.79
C ALA A 88 5.18 7.09 3.96
N ASN A 89 4.26 6.53 3.17
CA ASN A 89 2.84 6.84 3.24
C ASN A 89 2.10 6.07 4.35
N ALA A 90 2.77 5.14 5.06
CA ALA A 90 2.15 4.29 6.06
C ALA A 90 2.02 4.96 7.42
N GLY A 91 0.80 4.98 7.98
CA GLY A 91 0.58 5.38 9.37
C GLY A 91 0.91 4.27 10.37
N MET A 92 1.13 3.04 9.90
CA MET A 92 1.54 1.89 10.70
C MET A 92 2.33 0.90 9.84
N VAL A 93 3.42 0.38 10.38
CA VAL A 93 4.18 -0.75 9.81
C VAL A 93 3.96 -1.99 10.67
N VAL A 94 3.61 -3.11 10.03
CA VAL A 94 3.45 -4.42 10.67
C VAL A 94 4.55 -5.35 10.19
N LEU A 95 5.39 -5.83 11.12
CA LEU A 95 6.38 -6.86 10.82
C LEU A 95 5.72 -8.24 10.76
N SER A 96 5.59 -8.77 9.55
CA SER A 96 5.08 -10.11 9.28
C SER A 96 6.13 -11.18 9.57
N ARG A 97 5.68 -12.41 9.84
CA ARG A 97 6.57 -13.56 10.12
C ARG A 97 7.55 -13.35 11.27
N SER A 98 7.23 -12.46 12.21
CA SER A 98 8.06 -12.16 13.39
C SER A 98 8.39 -13.38 14.23
N GLN A 99 7.54 -14.41 14.23
CA GLN A 99 7.81 -15.69 14.89
C GLN A 99 9.01 -16.46 14.30
N LEU A 100 9.47 -16.11 13.10
CA LEU A 100 10.64 -16.69 12.42
C LEU A 100 11.89 -15.81 12.55
N ALA A 101 11.75 -14.62 13.13
CA ALA A 101 12.81 -13.64 13.29
C ALA A 101 13.28 -13.58 14.74
N THR A 102 14.58 -13.38 14.92
CA THR A 102 15.17 -13.01 16.21
C THR A 102 14.88 -11.54 16.52
N PRO A 103 14.91 -11.12 17.80
CA PRO A 103 14.79 -9.71 18.17
C PRO A 103 15.77 -8.81 17.41
N ALA A 104 17.02 -9.27 17.23
CA ALA A 104 18.03 -8.53 16.50
C ALA A 104 17.70 -8.37 15.00
N GLU A 105 17.11 -9.38 14.35
CA GLU A 105 16.65 -9.27 12.96
C GLU A 105 15.53 -8.24 12.84
N MET A 106 14.55 -8.25 13.76
CA MET A 106 13.46 -7.28 13.79
C MET A 106 13.96 -5.84 14.00
N ASP A 107 14.87 -5.64 14.95
CA ASP A 107 15.48 -4.32 15.21
C ASP A 107 16.25 -3.83 13.96
N SER A 108 16.93 -4.75 13.26
CA SER A 108 17.65 -4.46 12.02
C SER A 108 16.71 -4.01 10.89
N THR A 109 15.55 -4.66 10.74
CA THR A 109 14.52 -4.25 9.77
C THR A 109 13.96 -2.87 10.12
N VAL A 110 13.65 -2.62 11.38
CA VAL A 110 13.15 -1.30 11.83
C VAL A 110 14.16 -0.19 11.55
N ASN A 111 15.44 -0.43 11.86
CA ASN A 111 16.50 0.55 11.60
C ASN A 111 16.68 0.81 10.10
N TYR A 112 16.61 -0.22 9.27
CA TYR A 112 16.66 -0.07 7.81
C TYR A 112 15.51 0.79 7.29
N LEU A 113 14.28 0.53 7.76
CA LEU A 113 13.11 1.32 7.37
C LEU A 113 13.25 2.78 7.79
N ASN A 114 13.68 3.04 9.03
CA ASN A 114 13.90 4.42 9.49
C ASN A 114 14.92 5.15 8.62
N HIS A 115 16.02 4.49 8.24
CA HIS A 115 17.04 5.09 7.39
C HIS A 115 16.56 5.32 5.94
N ALA A 116 15.69 4.44 5.43
CA ALA A 116 15.11 4.60 4.10
C ALA A 116 14.09 5.75 4.01
N LEU A 117 13.60 6.23 5.16
CA LEU A 117 12.61 7.31 5.29
C LEU A 117 13.21 8.68 5.68
N GLU A 118 14.50 8.72 6.04
CA GLU A 118 15.28 9.95 6.29
C GLU A 118 15.64 10.68 4.98
#